data_AF-A0A1G7UVV9-F1
#
_entry.id   AF-A0A1G7UVV9-F1
#
_cell.length_a   1.000
_cell.length_b   1.000
_cell.length_c   1.000
_cell.angle_alpha   90.00
_cell.angle_beta   90.00
_cell.angle_gamma   90.00
#
_symmetry.space_group_name_H-M   'P 1'
#
loop_
_entity.id
_entity.type
_entity.pdbx_description
1 polymer ?
#
loop_
_entity_poly.entity_id
_entity_poly.type
_entity_poly.pdbx_seq_one_letter_code
_entity_poly.pdbx_strand_id
1 'polypeptide(L)'
;MVKNIEKTITRLAASVHSPKNRFAANNAYGELCRRIGIKAMAAGSTSRSHRKLYMRTAVAASLALMVGIGIACISNYDKWFAPAKVSKTETTAPAEAKRPNIVFKNQPMKVIAQRLSKEYNVKIIIKDNSLAEYKVTATFSPDENIDDIISILSSAAHFNYTKNNNVFVLRRSN
;
A
#
# COMPACT_ATOMS: atom_id res chain seq x y z
N MET A 1 40.78 52.79 -46.70
CA MET A 1 40.17 52.52 -45.38
C MET A 1 38.85 51.74 -45.47
N VAL A 2 37.93 52.13 -46.37
CA VAL A 2 36.60 51.48 -46.57
C VAL A 2 36.65 49.96 -46.82
N LYS A 3 37.57 49.47 -47.67
CA LYS A 3 37.73 48.02 -47.96
C LYS A 3 38.00 47.15 -46.72
N ASN A 4 38.59 47.72 -45.67
CA ASN A 4 38.91 46.97 -44.46
C ASN A 4 37.67 46.76 -43.58
N ILE A 5 36.71 47.69 -43.65
CA ILE A 5 35.44 47.63 -42.91
C ILE A 5 34.52 46.60 -43.56
N GLU A 6 34.44 46.56 -44.89
CA GLU A 6 33.68 45.51 -45.57
C GLU A 6 34.22 44.12 -45.23
N LYS A 7 35.56 43.96 -45.21
CA LYS A 7 36.22 42.71 -44.83
C LYS A 7 35.90 42.28 -43.39
N THR A 8 35.81 43.21 -42.44
CA THR A 8 35.45 42.88 -41.05
C THR A 8 33.98 42.53 -40.91
N ILE A 9 33.07 43.24 -41.60
CA ILE A 9 31.64 42.92 -41.64
C ILE A 9 31.43 41.51 -42.20
N THR A 10 32.08 41.14 -43.31
CA THR A 10 31.97 39.79 -43.88
C THR A 10 32.52 38.73 -42.93
N ARG A 11 33.61 39.01 -42.21
CA ARG A 11 34.17 38.09 -41.20
C ARG A 11 33.25 37.88 -40.00
N LEU A 12 32.57 38.93 -39.55
CA LEU A 12 31.61 38.87 -38.44
C LEU A 12 30.35 38.11 -38.87
N ALA A 13 29.83 38.38 -40.06
CA ALA A 13 28.70 37.61 -40.60
C ALA A 13 29.03 36.12 -40.75
N ALA A 14 30.25 35.79 -41.18
CA ALA A 14 30.71 34.41 -41.30
C ALA A 14 31.02 33.71 -39.96
N SER A 15 31.25 34.45 -38.85
CA SER A 15 31.51 33.84 -37.54
C SER A 15 30.23 33.49 -36.78
N VAL A 16 29.13 34.19 -37.06
CA VAL A 16 27.80 33.92 -36.48
C VAL A 16 27.14 32.69 -37.12
N HIS A 17 27.50 32.36 -38.36
CA HIS A 17 27.01 31.17 -39.04
C HIS A 17 28.08 30.06 -39.01
N SER A 18 27.79 28.92 -38.38
CA SER A 18 28.74 27.82 -38.32
C SER A 18 29.05 27.31 -39.74
N PRO A 19 30.30 27.45 -40.24
CA PRO A 19 30.62 27.27 -41.67
C PRO A 19 30.53 25.83 -42.16
N LYS A 20 30.40 24.89 -41.23
CA LYS A 20 30.06 23.51 -41.49
C LYS A 20 28.88 23.28 -40.57
N ASN A 21 27.82 22.65 -41.04
CA ASN A 21 26.55 22.44 -40.33
C ASN A 21 26.67 21.52 -39.09
N ARG A 22 27.77 21.60 -38.31
CA ARG A 22 28.19 20.71 -37.22
C ARG A 22 27.46 20.98 -35.92
N PHE A 23 26.88 22.19 -35.78
CA PHE A 23 26.13 22.61 -34.60
C PHE A 23 24.65 22.91 -34.90
N ALA A 24 24.15 22.48 -36.07
CA ALA A 24 22.72 22.56 -36.35
C ALA A 24 21.93 21.65 -35.39
N ALA A 25 20.82 22.16 -34.87
CA ALA A 25 20.01 21.48 -33.85
C ALA A 25 19.56 20.06 -34.27
N ASN A 26 19.41 19.83 -35.58
CA ASN A 26 19.00 18.53 -36.12
C ASN A 26 20.06 17.42 -35.96
N ASN A 27 21.36 17.76 -35.99
CA ASN A 27 22.45 16.79 -35.87
C ASN A 27 23.17 16.83 -34.50
N ALA A 28 22.93 17.88 -33.69
CA ALA A 28 23.55 18.05 -32.38
C ALA A 28 23.26 16.86 -31.43
N TYR A 29 22.03 16.37 -31.42
CA TYR A 29 21.62 15.26 -30.57
C TYR A 29 22.31 13.94 -30.96
N GLY A 30 22.45 13.66 -32.26
CA GLY A 30 23.08 12.45 -32.76
C GLY A 30 24.57 12.34 -32.40
N GLU A 31 25.32 13.44 -32.51
CA GLU A 31 26.74 13.45 -32.14
C GLU A 31 26.93 13.38 -30.62
N LEU A 32 26.01 13.95 -29.84
CA LEU A 32 26.01 13.81 -28.38
C LEU A 32 25.83 12.32 -28.03
N CYS A 33 24.78 11.66 -28.52
CA CYS A 33 24.55 10.22 -28.33
C CYS A 33 25.78 9.36 -28.69
N ARG A 34 26.52 9.72 -29.75
CA ARG A 34 27.74 9.01 -30.16
C ARG A 34 28.86 9.11 -29.13
N ARG A 35 28.99 10.24 -28.43
CA ARG A 35 30.04 10.50 -27.42
C ARG A 35 29.70 9.97 -26.03
N ILE A 36 28.42 10.00 -25.63
CA ILE A 36 27.94 9.40 -24.38
C ILE A 36 27.81 7.87 -24.45
N GLY A 37 28.16 7.23 -25.58
CA GLY A 37 28.14 5.77 -25.73
C GLY A 37 26.74 5.16 -25.66
N ILE A 38 25.67 5.97 -25.75
CA ILE A 38 24.29 5.49 -25.72
C ILE A 38 23.90 5.06 -27.14
N LYS A 39 24.22 3.81 -27.52
CA LYS A 39 23.80 3.19 -28.78
C LYS A 39 22.29 2.92 -28.88
N ALA A 40 21.49 3.32 -27.89
CA ALA A 40 20.13 2.78 -27.73
C ALA A 40 18.99 3.67 -28.26
N MET A 41 19.20 4.95 -28.61
CA MET A 41 18.04 5.88 -28.73
C MET A 41 17.92 6.69 -30.03
N ALA A 42 18.98 6.84 -30.84
CA ALA A 42 18.92 7.67 -32.06
C ALA A 42 18.54 6.91 -33.35
N ALA A 43 18.57 5.58 -33.33
CA ALA A 43 18.09 4.77 -34.44
C ALA A 43 16.65 4.36 -34.15
N GLY A 44 15.69 4.98 -34.84
CA GLY A 44 14.34 4.45 -34.95
C GLY A 44 14.42 2.96 -35.25
N SER A 45 13.88 2.18 -34.31
CA SER A 45 13.79 0.73 -34.30
C SER A 45 13.67 0.13 -35.69
N THR A 46 14.79 -0.34 -36.23
CA THR A 46 14.81 -1.20 -37.41
C THR A 46 15.28 -2.58 -36.98
N SER A 47 14.47 -3.25 -36.16
CA SER A 47 14.46 -4.72 -36.11
C SER A 47 13.72 -5.24 -37.34
N ARG A 48 14.39 -5.14 -38.50
CA ARG A 48 14.02 -5.83 -39.74
C ARG A 48 14.48 -7.28 -39.60
N SER A 49 13.56 -8.19 -39.32
CA SER A 49 13.47 -9.54 -39.96
C SER A 49 12.54 -10.48 -39.19
N HIS A 50 12.41 -10.38 -37.86
CA HIS A 50 11.60 -11.35 -37.11
C HIS A 50 10.11 -10.97 -36.90
N ARG A 51 9.68 -9.78 -37.36
CA ARG A 51 8.32 -9.24 -37.09
C ARG A 51 7.19 -10.10 -37.66
N LYS A 52 7.44 -10.92 -38.69
CA LYS A 52 6.44 -11.84 -39.27
C LYS A 52 6.36 -13.19 -38.56
N LEU A 53 7.44 -13.63 -37.91
CA LEU A 53 7.46 -14.92 -37.20
C LEU A 53 6.92 -14.78 -35.77
N TYR A 54 7.14 -13.63 -35.12
CA TYR A 54 6.66 -13.38 -33.75
C TYR A 54 5.16 -13.10 -33.63
N MET A 55 4.45 -12.69 -34.70
CA MET A 55 3.00 -12.41 -34.58
C MET A 55 2.14 -13.68 -34.43
N ARG A 56 2.59 -14.84 -34.91
CA ARG A 56 1.84 -16.10 -34.80
C ARG A 56 2.18 -16.92 -33.57
N THR A 57 3.39 -16.77 -33.03
CA THR A 57 3.85 -17.52 -31.86
C THR A 57 3.74 -16.73 -30.55
N ALA A 58 3.47 -15.42 -30.61
CA ALA A 58 3.31 -14.59 -29.42
C ALA A 58 2.13 -15.02 -28.54
N VAL A 59 1.01 -15.45 -29.12
CA VAL A 59 -0.19 -15.82 -28.33
C VAL A 59 0.04 -17.12 -27.56
N ALA A 60 0.59 -18.16 -28.20
CA ALA A 60 0.79 -19.46 -27.55
C ALA A 60 1.92 -19.42 -26.49
N ALA A 61 3.03 -18.75 -26.78
CA ALA A 61 4.14 -18.65 -25.84
C ALA A 61 3.83 -17.74 -24.64
N SER A 62 3.06 -16.66 -24.84
CA SER A 62 2.61 -15.80 -23.74
C SER A 62 1.63 -16.50 -22.81
N LEU A 63 0.72 -17.32 -23.34
CA LEU A 63 -0.16 -18.16 -22.52
C LEU A 63 0.63 -19.18 -21.71
N ALA A 64 1.63 -19.85 -22.29
CA ALA A 64 2.49 -20.79 -21.57
C ALA A 64 3.28 -20.10 -20.44
N LEU A 65 3.82 -18.90 -20.68
CA LEU A 65 4.51 -18.11 -19.67
C LEU A 65 3.57 -17.59 -18.58
N MET A 66 2.38 -17.11 -18.93
CA MET A 66 1.38 -16.63 -17.96
C MET A 66 0.86 -17.77 -17.07
N VAL A 67 0.64 -18.95 -17.62
CA VAL A 67 0.21 -20.13 -16.86
C VAL A 67 1.34 -20.64 -15.97
N GLY A 68 2.58 -20.71 -16.48
CA GLY A 68 3.74 -21.15 -15.69
C GLY A 68 4.04 -20.22 -14.50
N ILE A 69 4.03 -18.90 -14.74
CA ILE A 69 4.24 -17.90 -13.68
C ILE A 69 3.05 -17.89 -12.72
N GLY A 70 1.81 -18.01 -13.22
CA GLY A 70 0.60 -18.08 -12.40
C GLY A 70 0.59 -19.27 -11.45
N ILE A 71 0.94 -20.47 -11.93
CA ILE A 71 1.01 -21.67 -11.08
C ILE A 71 2.09 -21.53 -10.02
N ALA A 72 3.27 -21.00 -10.36
CA ALA A 72 4.36 -20.77 -9.40
C ALA A 72 3.98 -19.73 -8.33
N CYS A 73 3.24 -18.68 -8.71
CA CYS A 73 2.72 -17.69 -7.78
C CYS A 73 1.66 -18.28 -6.83
N ILE A 74 0.82 -19.22 -7.28
CA ILE A 74 -0.17 -19.89 -6.44
C ILE A 74 0.52 -20.81 -5.43
N SER A 75 1.49 -21.62 -5.85
CA SER A 75 2.17 -22.58 -4.96
C SER A 75 3.07 -21.90 -3.91
N ASN A 76 3.65 -20.74 -4.23
CA ASN A 76 4.53 -19.99 -3.32
C ASN A 76 3.86 -18.70 -2.79
N TYR A 77 2.53 -18.61 -2.83
CA TYR A 77 1.79 -17.43 -2.39
C TYR A 77 2.08 -17.06 -0.94
N ASP A 78 2.13 -18.05 -0.04
CA ASP A 78 2.41 -17.84 1.39
C ASP A 78 3.80 -17.24 1.65
N LYS A 79 4.80 -17.50 0.80
CA LYS A 79 6.16 -16.94 1.01
C LYS A 79 6.26 -15.47 0.59
N TRP A 80 5.55 -15.09 -0.48
CA TRP A 80 5.62 -13.75 -1.05
C TRP A 80 4.57 -12.80 -0.47
N PHE A 81 3.45 -13.34 0.00
CA PHE A 81 2.29 -12.56 0.43
C PHE A 81 1.71 -13.01 1.77
N ALA A 82 2.44 -13.80 2.58
CA ALA A 82 2.00 -14.07 3.96
C ALA A 82 1.68 -12.73 4.63
N PRO A 83 0.41 -12.45 4.97
CA PRO A 83 0.12 -11.34 5.86
C PRO A 83 0.90 -11.64 7.13
N ALA A 84 1.56 -10.63 7.71
CA ALA A 84 2.23 -10.79 8.98
C ALA A 84 1.26 -11.54 9.91
N LYS A 85 1.60 -12.78 10.26
CA LYS A 85 0.89 -13.50 11.32
C LYS A 85 0.99 -12.54 12.48
N VAL A 86 -0.13 -11.95 12.88
CA VAL A 86 -0.23 -11.22 14.14
C VAL A 86 0.04 -12.30 15.18
N SER A 87 1.33 -12.45 15.47
CA SER A 87 1.84 -13.25 16.55
C SER A 87 1.12 -12.68 17.76
N LYS A 88 0.19 -13.45 18.32
CA LYS A 88 -0.05 -13.37 19.74
C LYS A 88 1.32 -13.63 20.35
N THR A 89 1.97 -12.57 20.79
CA THR A 89 3.22 -12.60 21.53
C THR A 89 2.98 -13.38 22.81
N GLU A 90 3.07 -14.69 22.71
CA GLU A 90 3.48 -15.56 23.80
C GLU A 90 4.98 -15.74 23.64
N THR A 91 5.76 -14.87 24.26
CA THR A 91 7.21 -15.04 24.44
C THR A 91 7.60 -14.35 25.73
N THR A 92 7.72 -15.18 26.76
CA THR A 92 8.61 -15.08 27.93
C THR A 92 8.63 -13.77 28.72
N ALA A 93 8.04 -13.82 29.91
CA ALA A 93 8.48 -13.03 31.08
C ALA A 93 9.99 -13.23 31.30
N PRO A 94 10.76 -12.19 31.67
CA PRO A 94 10.50 -11.43 32.89
C PRO A 94 10.75 -9.92 32.77
N ALA A 95 9.67 -9.13 32.82
CA ALA A 95 9.63 -7.78 33.38
C ALA A 95 8.16 -7.43 33.55
N GLU A 96 7.76 -6.96 34.72
CA GLU A 96 6.38 -6.59 35.08
C GLU A 96 5.89 -5.35 34.28
N ALA A 97 5.74 -5.51 32.97
CA ALA A 97 5.12 -4.51 32.11
C ALA A 97 3.60 -4.66 32.25
N LYS A 98 3.06 -4.09 33.33
CA LYS A 98 1.62 -3.95 33.54
C LYS A 98 1.01 -3.36 32.27
N ARG A 99 0.08 -4.09 31.65
CA ARG A 99 -0.64 -3.60 30.47
C ARG A 99 -1.38 -2.30 30.85
N PRO A 100 -1.50 -1.32 29.92
CA PRO A 100 -2.23 -0.10 30.21
C PRO A 100 -3.71 -0.40 30.43
N ASN A 101 -4.34 0.33 31.33
CA ASN A 101 -5.78 0.23 31.58
C ASN A 101 -6.60 0.60 30.33
N ILE A 102 -7.72 -0.08 30.15
CA ILE A 102 -8.65 0.16 29.06
C ILE A 102 -9.63 1.25 29.50
N VAL A 103 -9.41 2.48 29.02
CA VAL A 103 -10.22 3.65 29.37
C VAL A 103 -11.17 4.01 28.23
N PHE A 104 -12.44 4.17 28.55
CA PHE A 104 -13.51 4.66 27.68
C PHE A 104 -14.07 5.96 28.23
N LYS A 105 -14.01 7.04 27.45
CA LYS A 105 -14.56 8.35 27.82
C LYS A 105 -15.72 8.69 26.90
N ASN A 106 -16.95 8.63 27.42
CA ASN A 106 -18.18 8.98 26.70
C ASN A 106 -18.28 8.30 25.31
N GLN A 107 -17.94 7.01 25.24
CA GLN A 107 -17.87 6.25 23.98
C GLN A 107 -19.20 5.51 23.75
N PRO A 108 -19.68 5.41 22.50
CA PRO A 108 -20.87 4.62 22.19
C PRO A 108 -20.60 3.13 22.43
N MET A 109 -21.61 2.40 22.90
CA MET A 109 -21.50 0.98 23.24
C MET A 109 -21.00 0.12 22.08
N LYS A 110 -21.34 0.49 20.83
CA LYS A 110 -20.81 -0.17 19.64
C LYS A 110 -19.28 -0.16 19.57
N VAL A 111 -18.67 0.97 19.89
CA VAL A 111 -17.20 1.13 19.87
C VAL A 111 -16.57 0.38 21.05
N ILE A 112 -17.22 0.41 22.22
CA ILE A 112 -16.78 -0.35 23.39
C ILE A 112 -16.78 -1.85 23.09
N ALA A 113 -17.89 -2.38 22.56
CA ALA A 113 -18.03 -3.77 22.19
C ALA A 113 -17.00 -4.21 21.13
N GLN A 114 -16.72 -3.36 20.13
CA GLN A 114 -15.68 -3.64 19.12
C GLN A 114 -14.28 -3.70 19.73
N ARG A 115 -13.95 -2.76 20.63
CA ARG A 115 -12.65 -2.74 21.29
C ARG A 115 -12.45 -3.95 22.20
N LEU A 116 -13.46 -4.29 23.01
CA LEU A 116 -13.44 -5.48 23.86
C LEU A 116 -13.39 -6.77 23.03
N SER A 117 -14.11 -6.83 21.92
CA SER A 117 -14.06 -7.95 20.97
C SER A 117 -12.65 -8.20 20.44
N LYS A 118 -11.93 -7.12 20.10
CA LYS A 118 -10.55 -7.19 19.62
C LYS A 118 -9.56 -7.56 20.73
N GLU A 119 -9.68 -6.95 21.90
CA GLU A 119 -8.75 -7.16 23.02
C GLU A 119 -8.83 -8.58 23.57
N TYR A 120 -10.04 -9.10 23.76
CA TYR A 120 -10.29 -10.41 24.37
C TYR A 120 -10.53 -11.53 23.34
N ASN A 121 -10.49 -11.21 22.04
CA ASN A 121 -10.75 -12.16 20.95
C ASN A 121 -12.11 -12.88 21.10
N VAL A 122 -13.14 -12.13 21.49
CA VAL A 122 -14.53 -12.59 21.66
C VAL A 122 -15.44 -11.93 20.63
N LYS A 123 -16.59 -12.52 20.33
CA LYS A 123 -17.58 -11.93 19.41
C LYS A 123 -18.72 -11.30 20.21
N ILE A 124 -18.85 -9.98 20.14
CA ILE A 124 -19.92 -9.23 20.84
C ILE A 124 -20.93 -8.72 19.81
N ILE A 125 -22.19 -9.14 19.94
CA ILE A 125 -23.29 -8.80 19.05
C ILE A 125 -24.32 -7.95 19.81
N ILE A 126 -24.55 -6.72 19.34
CA ILE A 126 -25.56 -5.83 19.88
C ILE A 126 -26.80 -5.93 19.00
N LYS A 127 -27.95 -6.33 19.55
CA LYS A 127 -29.20 -6.46 18.78
C LYS A 127 -29.99 -5.16 18.65
N ASP A 128 -29.81 -4.25 19.59
CA ASP A 128 -30.61 -3.03 19.72
C ASP A 128 -29.81 -1.80 19.29
N ASN A 129 -30.36 -0.99 18.38
CA ASN A 129 -29.68 0.21 17.87
C ASN A 129 -29.57 1.30 18.94
N SER A 130 -30.57 1.46 19.80
CA SER A 130 -30.54 2.44 20.90
C SER A 130 -29.44 2.09 21.91
N LEU A 131 -29.25 0.80 22.18
CA LEU A 131 -28.13 0.34 23.01
C LEU A 131 -26.78 0.58 22.32
N ALA A 132 -26.69 0.38 21.01
CA ALA A 132 -25.44 0.57 20.25
C ALA A 132 -24.92 2.01 20.30
N GLU A 133 -25.82 2.99 20.31
CA GLU A 133 -25.51 4.43 20.37
C GLU A 133 -25.36 4.98 21.79
N TYR A 134 -25.76 4.21 22.80
CA TYR A 134 -25.68 4.61 24.20
C TYR A 134 -24.22 4.86 24.63
N LYS A 135 -23.96 6.02 25.22
CA LYS A 135 -22.61 6.45 25.60
C LYS A 135 -22.29 6.03 27.02
N VAL A 136 -21.14 5.39 27.20
CA VAL A 136 -20.65 4.92 28.50
C VAL A 136 -19.25 5.45 28.75
N THR A 137 -18.99 5.76 30.02
CA THR A 137 -17.66 6.07 30.55
C THR A 137 -17.28 4.97 31.52
N ALA A 138 -16.21 4.24 31.22
CA ALA A 138 -15.77 3.10 32.01
C ALA A 138 -14.26 2.94 31.91
N THR A 139 -13.65 2.41 32.97
CA THR A 139 -12.23 2.09 33.02
C THR A 139 -12.09 0.67 33.54
N PHE A 140 -11.38 -0.18 32.79
CA PHE A 140 -11.15 -1.58 33.16
C PHE A 140 -9.66 -1.86 33.23
N SER A 141 -9.27 -2.72 34.15
CA SER A 141 -7.91 -3.26 34.17
C SER A 141 -7.76 -4.37 33.13
N PRO A 142 -6.56 -4.52 32.53
CA PRO A 142 -6.31 -5.50 31.48
C PRO A 142 -6.34 -6.95 31.98
N ASP A 143 -6.22 -7.14 33.29
CA ASP A 143 -6.20 -8.45 33.95
C ASP A 143 -7.60 -8.94 34.34
N GLU A 144 -8.65 -8.13 34.12
CA GLU A 144 -10.04 -8.50 34.41
C GLU A 144 -10.62 -9.46 33.35
N ASN A 145 -11.50 -10.35 33.80
CA ASN A 145 -12.22 -11.25 32.91
C ASN A 145 -13.30 -10.48 32.13
N ILE A 146 -13.43 -10.81 30.84
CA ILE A 146 -14.48 -10.26 29.97
C ILE A 146 -15.89 -10.47 30.51
N ASP A 147 -16.14 -11.57 31.22
CA ASP A 147 -17.43 -11.85 31.85
C ASP A 147 -17.78 -10.80 32.93
N ASP A 148 -16.79 -10.45 33.76
CA ASP A 148 -16.94 -9.45 34.82
C ASP A 148 -17.17 -8.06 34.22
N ILE A 149 -16.38 -7.70 33.20
CA ILE A 149 -16.53 -6.45 32.44
C ILE A 149 -17.94 -6.33 31.86
N ILE A 150 -18.46 -7.37 31.22
CA ILE A 150 -19.80 -7.36 30.63
C ILE A 150 -20.88 -7.25 31.71
N SER A 151 -20.71 -7.90 32.87
CA SER A 151 -21.65 -7.80 33.99
C SER A 151 -21.71 -6.40 34.60
N ILE A 152 -20.55 -5.73 34.71
CA ILE A 152 -20.45 -4.33 35.14
C ILE A 152 -21.14 -3.43 34.12
N LEU A 153 -20.86 -3.63 32.82
CA LEU A 153 -21.50 -2.87 31.75
C LEU A 153 -23.01 -3.08 31.72
N SER A 154 -23.51 -4.30 31.95
CA SER A 154 -24.96 -4.58 32.01
C SER A 154 -25.63 -3.84 33.15
N SER A 155 -24.95 -3.73 34.29
CA SER A 155 -25.44 -3.00 35.46
C SER A 155 -25.44 -1.48 35.21
N ALA A 156 -24.38 -0.95 34.59
CA ALA A 156 -24.24 0.48 34.32
C ALA A 156 -25.18 0.99 33.21
N ALA A 157 -25.43 0.18 32.18
CA ALA A 157 -26.22 0.58 31.01
C ALA A 157 -27.61 -0.10 30.95
N HIS A 158 -28.03 -0.81 32.00
CA HIS A 158 -29.34 -1.47 32.12
C HIS A 158 -29.70 -2.31 30.89
N PHE A 159 -28.85 -3.29 30.57
CA PHE A 159 -29.10 -4.22 29.47
C PHE A 159 -28.94 -5.66 29.92
N ASN A 160 -29.64 -6.57 29.26
CA ASN A 160 -29.50 -8.01 29.46
C ASN A 160 -28.54 -8.59 28.42
N TYR A 161 -27.80 -9.64 28.80
CA TYR A 161 -26.91 -10.34 27.88
C TYR A 161 -27.08 -11.86 27.96
N THR A 162 -26.77 -12.53 26.86
CA THR A 162 -26.69 -13.99 26.82
C THR A 162 -25.29 -14.38 26.37
N LYS A 163 -24.64 -15.26 27.13
CA LYS A 163 -23.34 -15.83 26.81
C LYS A 163 -23.51 -17.18 26.11
N ASN A 164 -22.86 -17.36 24.97
CA ASN A 164 -22.75 -18.64 24.28
C ASN A 164 -21.29 -18.84 23.85
N ASN A 165 -20.52 -19.57 24.67
CA ASN A 165 -19.08 -19.75 24.51
C ASN A 165 -18.35 -18.41 24.35
N ASN A 166 -17.80 -18.12 23.16
CA ASN A 166 -17.13 -16.86 22.83
C ASN A 166 -18.04 -15.80 22.19
N VAL A 167 -19.36 -16.01 22.22
CA VAL A 167 -20.34 -15.09 21.63
C VAL A 167 -21.21 -14.49 22.73
N PHE A 168 -21.18 -13.16 22.85
CA PHE A 168 -22.02 -12.40 23.76
C PHE A 168 -23.08 -11.66 22.96
N VAL A 169 -24.35 -11.85 23.32
CA VAL A 169 -25.49 -11.20 22.66
C VAL A 169 -26.14 -10.23 23.63
N LEU A 170 -26.06 -8.94 23.34
CA LEU A 170 -26.57 -7.86 24.18
C LEU A 170 -27.96 -7.42 23.70
N ARG A 171 -28.89 -7.21 24.64
CA ARG A 171 -30.26 -6.77 24.42
C ARG A 171 -30.63 -5.73 25.47
N ARG A 172 -31.30 -4.65 25.09
CA ARG A 172 -31.79 -3.66 26.05
C ARG A 172 -32.73 -4.33 27.07
N SER A 173 -32.59 -4.00 28.35
CA SER A 173 -33.59 -4.37 29.35
C SER A 173 -34.76 -3.41 29.18
N ASN A 174 -35.95 -3.95 28.91
CA ASN A 174 -37.19 -3.19 29.08
C ASN A 174 -37.45 -2.91 30.55
#